data_AF-A0A9E5T6T1-F1
#
_entry.id   AF-A0A9E5T6T1-F1
#
_cell.length_a   1.000
_cell.length_b   1.000
_cell.length_c   1.000
_cell.angle_alpha   90.00
_cell.angle_beta   90.00
_cell.angle_gamma   90.00
#
_symmetry.space_group_name_H-M   'P 1'
#
loop_
_entity.id
_entity.type
_entity.pdbx_description
1 polymer ?
#
loop_
_entity_poly.entity_id
_entity_poly.type
_entity_poly.pdbx_seq_one_letter_code
_entity_poly.pdbx_strand_id
1 'polypeptide(L)'
;MLDIVSQQAKVSSETGSEPRTGRELFNATTPFAIESVRRSWWLVGSTFVMLILALVGAAFAPVWPLRLFFSVVSALLLVRAFITYHDYMHNAILQRSRFAWILFRAYAVFALTPPRSWKKSHNYHHGHVGKICGPSVGAFAIMTTDMWSDASRASRAAYRIERHPLTVVTGYLTIFLFSITLLPLIREPSRHWDALLVLLGHGTLITLLWLLGGFETAFFVVLLPMTIASMIGSYMFYAQHSFEDMHILSEENWTYYRAAMESSSYMKLNRLMRWFTGNIGYHHIHHLNVRIPFYRLPEAMSAIPELQSPATTTLSFRDIRACFRCCLWDPELQRMVSYREAAKAA
;
A
#
# COMPACT_ATOMS: atom_id res chain seq x y z
N MET A 1 13.66 5.86 -26.56
CA MET A 1 14.39 7.04 -26.05
C MET A 1 14.15 8.27 -26.91
N LEU A 2 14.28 8.17 -28.24
CA LEU A 2 13.99 9.28 -29.18
C LEU A 2 12.53 9.77 -29.15
N ASP A 3 11.55 8.88 -28.93
CA ASP A 3 10.13 9.27 -28.86
C ASP A 3 9.74 9.96 -27.54
N ILE A 4 10.51 9.76 -26.47
CA ILE A 4 10.24 10.31 -25.13
C ILE A 4 10.69 11.77 -25.07
N VAL A 5 11.87 12.07 -25.60
CA VAL A 5 12.37 13.44 -25.77
C VAL A 5 11.45 14.22 -26.72
N SER A 6 10.94 13.57 -27.76
CA SER A 6 10.01 14.17 -28.73
C SER A 6 8.67 14.56 -28.09
N GLN A 7 8.09 13.72 -27.22
CA GLN A 7 6.83 14.05 -26.54
C GLN A 7 6.98 15.13 -25.46
N GLN A 8 8.07 15.10 -24.68
CA GLN A 8 8.39 16.18 -23.72
C GLN A 8 8.66 17.51 -24.44
N ALA A 9 9.38 17.48 -25.56
CA ALA A 9 9.67 18.67 -26.37
C ALA A 9 8.40 19.25 -27.03
N LYS A 10 7.45 18.39 -27.42
CA LYS A 10 6.21 18.86 -28.05
C LYS A 10 5.30 19.58 -27.07
N VAL A 11 5.17 19.07 -25.84
CA VAL A 11 4.38 19.73 -24.78
C VAL A 11 5.05 20.99 -24.24
N SER A 12 6.39 21.02 -24.10
CA SER A 12 7.09 22.23 -23.68
C SER A 12 7.04 23.34 -24.75
N SER A 13 6.94 22.96 -26.03
CA SER A 13 6.80 23.91 -27.14
C SER A 13 5.44 24.61 -27.21
N GLU A 14 4.38 24.05 -26.63
CA GLU A 14 3.03 24.62 -26.66
C GLU A 14 2.74 25.60 -25.50
N THR A 15 3.51 25.57 -24.40
CA THR A 15 3.26 26.45 -23.23
C THR A 15 4.41 27.40 -22.87
N GLY A 16 5.60 27.24 -23.47
CA GLY A 16 6.75 28.13 -23.24
C GLY A 16 7.28 28.15 -21.80
N SER A 17 6.79 27.26 -20.92
CA SER A 17 7.17 27.16 -19.51
C SER A 17 7.95 25.88 -19.26
N GLU A 18 9.04 25.96 -18.51
CA GLU A 18 9.74 24.77 -18.02
C GLU A 18 8.79 23.84 -17.23
N PRO A 19 8.97 22.51 -17.31
CA PRO A 19 8.14 21.57 -16.56
C PRO A 19 8.31 21.77 -15.05
N ARG A 20 7.19 21.84 -14.32
CA ARG A 20 7.21 22.07 -12.87
C ARG A 20 7.86 20.90 -12.15
N THR A 21 8.75 21.18 -11.22
CA THR A 21 9.39 20.16 -10.38
C THR A 21 9.24 20.49 -8.89
N GLY A 22 9.58 19.53 -8.03
CA GLY A 22 9.67 19.76 -6.59
C GLY A 22 8.39 20.36 -5.98
N ARG A 23 8.54 21.52 -5.35
CA ARG A 23 7.43 22.22 -4.68
C ARG A 23 6.38 22.75 -5.65
N GLU A 24 6.76 23.15 -6.85
CA GLU A 24 5.82 23.68 -7.85
C GLU A 24 4.91 22.57 -8.35
N LEU A 25 5.47 21.38 -8.61
CA LEU A 25 4.70 20.20 -8.95
C LEU A 25 3.75 19.80 -7.82
N PHE A 26 4.22 19.82 -6.57
CA PHE A 26 3.35 19.61 -5.40
C PHE A 26 2.20 20.62 -5.35
N ASN A 27 2.50 21.92 -5.53
CA ASN A 27 1.49 22.96 -5.51
C ASN A 27 0.43 22.75 -6.60
N ALA A 28 0.82 22.28 -7.80
CA ALA A 28 -0.10 21.91 -8.87
C ALA A 28 -1.10 20.81 -8.49
N THR A 29 -0.76 19.95 -7.51
CA THR A 29 -1.67 18.92 -7.00
C THR A 29 -2.66 19.43 -5.94
N THR A 30 -2.42 20.59 -5.34
CA THR A 30 -3.20 21.11 -4.20
C THR A 30 -4.70 21.28 -4.50
N PRO A 31 -5.13 21.72 -5.70
CA PRO A 31 -6.56 21.75 -6.05
C PRO A 31 -7.26 20.39 -5.98
N PHE A 32 -6.50 19.28 -6.08
CA PHE A 32 -7.00 17.91 -5.97
C PHE A 32 -7.11 17.41 -4.53
N ALA A 33 -6.51 18.10 -3.56
CA ALA A 33 -6.57 17.76 -2.12
C ALA A 33 -7.87 18.19 -1.43
N ILE A 34 -8.78 18.86 -2.14
CA ILE A 34 -10.08 19.28 -1.59
C ILE A 34 -11.06 18.11 -1.68
N GLU A 35 -11.58 17.65 -0.53
CA GLU A 35 -12.59 16.59 -0.53
C GLU A 35 -13.97 17.11 -0.94
N SER A 36 -14.77 16.21 -1.52
CA SER A 36 -16.22 16.36 -1.58
C SER A 36 -16.84 15.46 -0.51
N VAL A 37 -17.29 16.03 0.60
CA VAL A 37 -17.85 15.26 1.75
C VAL A 37 -18.96 14.32 1.31
N ARG A 38 -19.85 14.77 0.41
CA ARG A 38 -20.93 13.95 -0.16
C ARG A 38 -20.36 12.75 -0.94
N ARG A 39 -19.36 12.97 -1.80
CA ARG A 39 -18.71 11.90 -2.58
C ARG A 39 -17.93 10.95 -1.67
N SER A 40 -17.20 11.48 -0.69
CA SER A 40 -16.49 10.71 0.32
C SER A 40 -17.46 9.77 1.06
N TRP A 41 -18.59 10.29 1.56
CA TRP A 41 -19.60 9.47 2.24
C TRP A 41 -20.29 8.46 1.32
N TRP A 42 -20.61 8.84 0.08
CA TRP A 42 -21.18 7.91 -0.88
C TRP A 42 -20.24 6.71 -1.09
N LEU A 43 -18.95 6.97 -1.34
CA LEU A 43 -17.97 5.92 -1.62
C LEU A 43 -17.65 5.07 -0.38
N VAL A 44 -17.53 5.69 0.81
CA VAL A 44 -17.35 4.97 2.08
C VAL A 44 -18.59 4.13 2.38
N GLY A 45 -19.76 4.76 2.42
CA GLY A 45 -21.04 4.12 2.73
C GLY A 45 -21.34 2.96 1.78
N SER A 46 -21.23 3.16 0.46
CA SER A 46 -21.45 2.08 -0.50
C SER A 46 -20.47 0.93 -0.27
N THR A 47 -19.19 1.21 -0.01
CA THR A 47 -18.16 0.19 0.19
C THR A 47 -18.47 -0.68 1.40
N PHE A 48 -18.81 -0.06 2.53
CA PHE A 48 -19.13 -0.79 3.76
C PHE A 48 -20.47 -1.52 3.67
N VAL A 49 -21.49 -0.95 3.02
CA VAL A 49 -22.76 -1.66 2.77
C VAL A 49 -22.54 -2.90 1.92
N MET A 50 -21.83 -2.78 0.79
CA MET A 50 -21.51 -3.94 -0.05
C MET A 50 -20.65 -4.96 0.69
N LEU A 51 -19.69 -4.51 1.51
CA LEU A 51 -18.86 -5.40 2.32
C LEU A 51 -19.71 -6.19 3.32
N ILE A 52 -20.60 -5.52 4.05
CA ILE A 52 -21.51 -6.19 5.01
C ILE A 52 -22.41 -7.20 4.27
N LEU A 53 -23.00 -6.82 3.14
CA LEU A 53 -23.83 -7.73 2.34
C LEU A 53 -23.03 -8.94 1.84
N ALA A 54 -21.79 -8.75 1.39
CA ALA A 54 -20.93 -9.84 0.97
C ALA A 54 -20.53 -10.75 2.16
N LEU A 55 -20.23 -10.18 3.33
CA LEU A 55 -19.93 -10.96 4.53
C LEU A 55 -21.15 -11.76 5.01
N VAL A 56 -22.36 -11.18 4.95
CA VAL A 56 -23.62 -11.88 5.22
C VAL A 56 -23.84 -13.02 4.21
N GLY A 57 -23.58 -12.78 2.92
CA GLY A 57 -23.60 -13.83 1.90
C GLY A 57 -22.60 -14.95 2.19
N ALA A 58 -21.37 -14.62 2.61
CA ALA A 58 -20.35 -15.60 2.98
C ALA A 58 -20.77 -16.43 4.21
N ALA A 59 -21.48 -15.80 5.16
CA ALA A 59 -21.98 -16.47 6.35
C ALA A 59 -23.12 -17.45 6.04
N PHE A 60 -24.13 -17.01 5.26
CA PHE A 60 -25.43 -17.69 5.18
C PHE A 60 -25.76 -18.34 3.82
N ALA A 61 -24.91 -18.20 2.78
CA ALA A 61 -25.21 -18.84 1.50
C ALA A 61 -25.32 -20.37 1.64
N PRO A 62 -26.27 -21.00 0.93
CA PRO A 62 -26.69 -22.39 1.21
C PRO A 62 -25.66 -23.44 0.79
N VAL A 63 -24.70 -23.09 -0.07
CA VAL A 63 -23.67 -23.99 -0.59
C VAL A 63 -22.29 -23.34 -0.53
N TRP A 64 -21.27 -24.13 -0.23
CA TRP A 64 -19.90 -23.64 -0.04
C TRP A 64 -19.33 -22.86 -1.25
N PRO A 65 -19.66 -23.16 -2.53
CA PRO A 65 -19.13 -22.36 -3.65
C PRO A 65 -19.65 -20.92 -3.65
N LEU A 66 -20.90 -20.70 -3.22
CA LEU A 66 -21.44 -19.35 -3.07
C LEU A 66 -20.80 -18.63 -1.88
N ARG A 67 -20.56 -19.33 -0.76
CA ARG A 67 -19.82 -18.77 0.38
C ARG A 67 -18.42 -18.33 -0.06
N LEU A 68 -17.71 -19.17 -0.82
CA LEU A 68 -16.40 -18.85 -1.39
C LEU A 68 -16.46 -17.61 -2.30
N PHE A 69 -17.43 -17.54 -3.21
CA PHE A 69 -17.61 -16.37 -4.07
C PHE A 69 -17.78 -15.09 -3.24
N PHE A 70 -18.65 -15.11 -2.24
CA PHE A 70 -18.86 -13.97 -1.35
C PHE A 70 -17.63 -13.64 -0.50
N SER A 71 -16.83 -14.62 -0.08
CA SER A 71 -15.55 -14.39 0.61
C SER A 71 -14.54 -13.70 -0.29
N VAL A 72 -14.43 -14.11 -1.57
CA VAL A 72 -13.53 -13.45 -2.53
C VAL A 72 -13.99 -12.01 -2.78
N VAL A 73 -15.29 -11.77 -2.97
CA VAL A 73 -15.85 -10.43 -3.11
C VAL A 73 -15.59 -9.59 -1.85
N SER A 74 -15.78 -10.16 -0.67
CA SER A 74 -15.48 -9.53 0.61
C SER A 74 -14.01 -9.14 0.71
N ALA A 75 -13.08 -10.00 0.26
CA ALA A 75 -11.65 -9.68 0.24
C ALA A 75 -11.34 -8.44 -0.61
N LEU A 76 -11.91 -8.35 -1.81
CA LEU A 76 -11.72 -7.20 -2.70
C LEU A 76 -12.36 -5.92 -2.12
N LEU A 77 -13.50 -6.03 -1.46
CA LEU A 77 -14.15 -4.92 -0.76
C LEU A 77 -13.40 -4.50 0.50
N LEU A 78 -12.73 -5.42 1.19
CA LEU A 78 -11.83 -5.12 2.31
C LEU A 78 -10.62 -4.32 1.85
N VAL A 79 -10.05 -4.63 0.68
CA VAL A 79 -9.00 -3.80 0.07
C VAL A 79 -9.54 -2.40 -0.20
N ARG A 80 -10.74 -2.27 -0.78
CA ARG A 80 -11.35 -0.94 -1.01
C ARG A 80 -11.60 -0.18 0.30
N ALA A 81 -12.13 -0.86 1.31
CA ALA A 81 -12.37 -0.29 2.63
C ALA A 81 -11.06 0.18 3.28
N PHE A 82 -9.98 -0.57 3.11
CA PHE A 82 -8.64 -0.18 3.56
C PHE A 82 -8.20 1.14 2.94
N ILE A 83 -8.42 1.35 1.64
CA ILE A 83 -8.08 2.64 0.99
C ILE A 83 -8.88 3.80 1.58
N THR A 84 -10.17 3.60 1.86
CA THR A 84 -10.96 4.65 2.52
C THR A 84 -10.50 4.93 3.95
N TYR A 85 -10.10 3.89 4.69
CA TYR A 85 -9.52 4.01 6.02
C TYR A 85 -8.18 4.76 5.98
N HIS A 86 -7.31 4.38 5.05
CA HIS A 86 -6.02 4.97 4.79
C HIS A 86 -6.13 6.48 4.49
N ASP A 87 -7.02 6.87 3.59
CA ASP A 87 -7.24 8.28 3.25
C ASP A 87 -7.81 9.08 4.42
N TYR A 88 -8.70 8.47 5.21
CA TYR A 88 -9.17 9.08 6.45
C TYR A 88 -8.03 9.28 7.45
N MET A 89 -7.11 8.33 7.58
CA MET A 89 -5.93 8.45 8.46
C MET A 89 -4.94 9.54 8.01
N HIS A 90 -4.89 9.82 6.72
CA HIS A 90 -4.16 10.95 6.10
C HIS A 90 -4.90 12.28 6.16
N ASN A 91 -6.13 12.29 6.70
CA ASN A 91 -7.05 13.43 6.69
C ASN A 91 -7.43 13.92 5.28
N ALA A 92 -7.35 13.04 4.27
CA ALA A 92 -7.78 13.33 2.91
C ALA A 92 -9.32 13.33 2.79
N ILE A 93 -10.01 12.53 3.59
CA ILE A 93 -11.49 12.45 3.59
C ILE A 93 -12.06 12.45 5.01
N LEU A 94 -13.27 12.98 5.19
CA LEU A 94 -14.13 12.86 6.36
C LEU A 94 -13.49 13.25 7.72
N GLN A 95 -12.43 14.06 7.72
CA GLN A 95 -11.56 14.33 8.87
C GLN A 95 -12.28 14.85 10.15
N ARG A 96 -13.45 15.50 10.00
CA ARG A 96 -14.23 16.06 11.13
C ARG A 96 -15.38 15.15 11.60
N SER A 97 -15.57 14.00 10.99
CA SER A 97 -16.75 13.17 11.26
C SER A 97 -16.51 12.18 12.41
N ARG A 98 -17.36 12.26 13.44
CA ARG A 98 -17.40 11.28 14.53
C ARG A 98 -17.88 9.91 14.07
N PHE A 99 -18.79 9.85 13.09
CA PHE A 99 -19.26 8.58 12.54
C PHE A 99 -18.16 7.86 11.77
N ALA A 100 -17.41 8.59 10.95
CA ALA A 100 -16.25 8.04 10.25
C ALA A 100 -15.21 7.52 11.26
N TRP A 101 -14.95 8.28 12.33
CA TRP A 101 -14.05 7.85 13.41
C TRP A 101 -14.45 6.51 14.05
N ILE A 102 -15.75 6.30 14.33
CA ILE A 102 -16.24 5.04 14.90
C ILE A 102 -16.09 3.90 13.88
N LEU A 103 -16.59 4.12 12.65
CA LEU A 103 -16.56 3.15 11.57
C LEU A 103 -15.14 2.65 11.30
N PHE A 104 -14.18 3.57 11.19
CA PHE A 104 -12.80 3.26 10.89
C PHE A 104 -12.05 2.60 12.04
N ARG A 105 -12.48 2.80 13.30
CA ARG A 105 -11.97 2.01 14.43
C ARG A 105 -12.50 0.58 14.43
N ALA A 106 -13.79 0.40 14.12
CA ALA A 106 -14.35 -0.94 13.96
C ALA A 106 -13.66 -1.69 12.80
N TYR A 107 -13.43 -0.99 11.69
CA TYR A 107 -12.66 -1.52 10.57
C TYR A 107 -11.22 -1.86 10.96
N ALA A 108 -10.53 -0.99 11.71
CA ALA A 108 -9.16 -1.23 12.17
C ALA A 108 -9.04 -2.50 13.04
N VAL A 109 -10.05 -2.80 13.85
CA VAL A 109 -10.14 -4.07 14.60
C VAL A 109 -10.25 -5.24 13.64
N PHE A 110 -11.20 -5.21 12.71
CA PHE A 110 -11.39 -6.28 11.72
C PHE A 110 -10.15 -6.52 10.85
N ALA A 111 -9.47 -5.44 10.46
CA ALA A 111 -8.37 -5.48 9.50
C ALA A 111 -6.98 -5.67 10.15
N LEU A 112 -6.88 -5.76 11.48
CA LEU A 112 -5.61 -5.78 12.22
C LEU A 112 -4.70 -4.58 11.86
N THR A 113 -5.25 -3.37 11.93
CA THR A 113 -4.53 -2.12 11.59
C THR A 113 -4.68 -1.06 12.69
N PRO A 114 -4.09 -1.27 13.88
CA PRO A 114 -4.21 -0.35 15.01
C PRO A 114 -3.85 1.08 14.61
N PRO A 115 -4.73 2.08 14.81
CA PRO A 115 -4.51 3.42 14.29
C PRO A 115 -3.18 4.04 14.73
N ARG A 116 -2.69 3.79 15.95
CA ARG A 116 -1.43 4.39 16.41
C ARG A 116 -0.21 3.77 15.75
N SER A 117 -0.12 2.43 15.70
CA SER A 117 1.04 1.76 15.10
C SER A 117 1.04 1.95 13.60
N TRP A 118 -0.11 1.74 12.95
CA TRP A 118 -0.27 1.87 11.51
C TRP A 118 0.00 3.30 11.04
N LYS A 119 -0.57 4.33 11.69
CA LYS A 119 -0.34 5.73 11.28
C LYS A 119 1.12 6.15 11.50
N LYS A 120 1.76 5.73 12.60
CA LYS A 120 3.18 6.02 12.87
C LYS A 120 4.06 5.44 11.78
N SER A 121 3.90 4.15 11.47
CA SER A 121 4.73 3.46 10.49
C SER A 121 4.46 3.94 9.06
N HIS A 122 3.21 4.14 8.69
CA HIS A 122 2.82 4.59 7.36
C HIS A 122 3.23 6.04 7.07
N ASN A 123 3.09 6.95 8.04
CA ASN A 123 3.58 8.32 7.88
C ASN A 123 5.11 8.38 7.79
N TYR A 124 5.81 7.51 8.53
CA TYR A 124 7.25 7.39 8.42
C TYR A 124 7.67 6.97 7.00
N HIS A 125 7.00 5.95 6.43
CA HIS A 125 7.19 5.51 5.05
C HIS A 125 7.00 6.66 4.05
N HIS A 126 5.91 7.42 4.13
CA HIS A 126 5.70 8.58 3.25
C HIS A 126 6.80 9.64 3.39
N GLY A 127 7.23 9.95 4.61
CA GLY A 127 8.28 10.95 4.86
C GLY A 127 9.69 10.52 4.44
N HIS A 128 9.93 9.22 4.24
CA HIS A 128 11.25 8.64 3.97
C HIS A 128 11.26 7.75 2.72
N VAL A 129 10.27 7.91 1.83
CA VAL A 129 10.23 7.17 0.56
C VAL A 129 11.54 7.34 -0.20
N GLY A 130 12.06 6.25 -0.75
CA GLY A 130 13.32 6.27 -1.49
C GLY A 130 14.57 6.55 -0.65
N LYS A 131 14.51 6.51 0.68
CA LYS A 131 15.71 6.57 1.53
C LYS A 131 16.16 5.17 1.93
N ILE A 132 17.47 4.95 1.86
CA ILE A 132 18.13 3.77 2.44
C ILE A 132 18.41 4.07 3.91
N CYS A 133 17.36 4.14 4.71
CA CYS A 133 17.49 4.26 6.15
C CYS A 133 17.71 2.88 6.78
N GLY A 134 18.16 2.85 8.05
CA GLY A 134 18.17 1.64 8.87
C GLY A 134 16.78 0.97 8.97
N PRO A 135 16.57 -0.04 9.85
CA PRO A 135 15.38 -0.90 9.83
C PRO A 135 14.09 -0.10 9.59
N SER A 136 13.49 -0.25 8.40
CA SER A 136 12.45 0.66 7.92
C SER A 136 11.14 0.39 8.65
N VAL A 137 10.71 1.35 9.47
CA VAL A 137 9.45 1.25 10.20
C VAL A 137 8.30 1.47 9.20
N GLY A 138 7.59 0.39 8.83
CA GLY A 138 6.39 0.48 7.98
C GLY A 138 6.61 0.39 6.47
N ALA A 139 7.86 0.20 6.03
CA ALA A 139 8.20 -0.12 4.65
C ALA A 139 8.99 -1.44 4.60
N PHE A 140 9.06 -2.07 3.43
CA PHE A 140 9.97 -3.18 3.20
C PHE A 140 11.38 -2.64 3.06
N ALA A 141 12.27 -3.00 3.99
CA ALA A 141 13.63 -2.47 4.00
C ALA A 141 14.36 -2.82 2.72
N ILE A 142 15.23 -1.93 2.24
CA ILE A 142 16.11 -2.17 1.10
C ILE A 142 17.55 -2.01 1.58
N MET A 143 18.38 -3.01 1.31
CA MET A 143 19.83 -2.94 1.49
C MET A 143 20.52 -2.58 0.18
N THR A 144 21.62 -1.83 0.26
CA THR A 144 22.55 -1.73 -0.87
C THR A 144 23.35 -3.02 -1.05
N THR A 145 24.01 -3.18 -2.19
CA THR A 145 25.01 -4.21 -2.42
C THR A 145 26.15 -4.14 -1.40
N ASP A 146 26.60 -2.94 -1.03
CA ASP A 146 27.65 -2.74 0.00
C ASP A 146 27.16 -3.15 1.39
N MET A 147 25.98 -2.67 1.80
CA MET A 147 25.35 -3.08 3.07
C MET A 147 25.15 -4.58 3.13
N TRP A 148 24.80 -5.20 1.99
CA TRP A 148 24.67 -6.63 1.88
C TRP A 148 26.03 -7.33 2.05
N SER A 149 27.08 -6.81 1.42
CA SER A 149 28.45 -7.32 1.53
C SER A 149 28.96 -7.29 2.98
N ASP A 150 28.70 -6.22 3.70
CA ASP A 150 29.15 -6.03 5.09
C ASP A 150 28.24 -6.74 6.12
N ALA A 151 27.01 -7.11 5.72
CA ALA A 151 26.04 -7.70 6.64
C ALA A 151 26.44 -9.12 7.10
N SER A 152 26.24 -9.36 8.41
CA SER A 152 26.35 -10.69 9.01
C SER A 152 25.41 -11.72 8.34
N ARG A 153 25.71 -13.01 8.46
CA ARG A 153 24.85 -14.09 7.95
C ARG A 153 23.43 -14.03 8.53
N ALA A 154 23.29 -13.64 9.80
CA ALA A 154 22.00 -13.49 10.46
C ALA A 154 21.21 -12.31 9.88
N SER A 155 21.86 -11.16 9.68
CA SER A 155 21.25 -9.97 9.08
C SER A 155 20.77 -10.25 7.65
N ARG A 156 21.60 -10.94 6.85
CA ARG A 156 21.23 -11.38 5.49
C ARG A 156 20.04 -12.34 5.48
N ALA A 157 19.99 -13.26 6.44
CA ALA A 157 18.87 -14.20 6.58
C ALA A 157 17.56 -13.48 6.96
N ALA A 158 17.61 -12.57 7.95
CA ALA A 158 16.47 -11.77 8.36
C ALA A 158 15.92 -10.92 7.20
N TYR A 159 16.80 -10.25 6.46
CA TYR A 159 16.44 -9.46 5.27
C TYR A 159 15.76 -10.30 4.19
N ARG A 160 16.31 -11.51 3.91
CA ARG A 160 15.70 -12.44 2.96
C ARG A 160 14.31 -12.91 3.39
N ILE A 161 14.11 -13.18 4.68
CA ILE A 161 12.79 -13.57 5.22
C ILE A 161 11.80 -12.43 5.03
N GLU A 162 12.16 -11.20 5.41
CA GLU A 162 11.29 -10.03 5.29
C GLU A 162 10.81 -9.81 3.84
N ARG A 163 11.71 -9.97 2.86
CA ARG A 163 11.42 -9.76 1.43
C ARG A 163 10.99 -11.02 0.69
N HIS A 164 10.81 -12.15 1.37
CA HIS A 164 10.44 -13.40 0.71
C HIS A 164 9.00 -13.34 0.17
N PRO A 165 8.68 -13.92 -1.01
CA PRO A 165 7.32 -13.96 -1.53
C PRO A 165 6.30 -14.55 -0.55
N LEU A 166 6.69 -15.57 0.23
CA LEU A 166 5.80 -16.14 1.25
C LEU A 166 5.45 -15.14 2.36
N THR A 167 6.35 -14.23 2.73
CA THR A 167 6.05 -13.17 3.70
C THR A 167 4.97 -12.24 3.18
N VAL A 168 5.01 -11.91 1.89
CA VAL A 168 3.99 -11.08 1.24
C VAL A 168 2.66 -11.84 1.08
N VAL A 169 2.72 -13.10 0.62
CA VAL A 169 1.52 -13.94 0.40
C VAL A 169 0.81 -14.28 1.71
N THR A 170 1.56 -14.50 2.78
CA THR A 170 1.01 -14.75 4.13
C THR A 170 0.86 -13.46 4.94
N GLY A 171 0.72 -12.32 4.26
CA GLY A 171 0.67 -10.98 4.84
C GLY A 171 -0.30 -10.81 6.01
N TYR A 172 -1.40 -11.58 6.04
CA TYR A 172 -2.33 -11.59 7.17
C TYR A 172 -1.63 -11.92 8.50
N LEU A 173 -0.76 -12.94 8.51
CA LEU A 173 -0.01 -13.37 9.70
C LEU A 173 1.27 -12.55 9.88
N THR A 174 2.05 -12.38 8.81
CA THR A 174 3.40 -11.80 8.87
C THR A 174 3.41 -10.29 8.99
N ILE A 175 2.53 -9.60 8.25
CA ILE A 175 2.52 -8.14 8.15
C ILE A 175 1.45 -7.55 9.06
N PHE A 176 0.19 -7.91 8.89
CA PHE A 176 -0.92 -7.29 9.61
C PHE A 176 -0.97 -7.74 11.08
N LEU A 177 -0.96 -9.05 11.34
CA LEU A 177 -0.95 -9.59 12.71
C LEU A 177 0.38 -9.35 13.41
N PHE A 178 1.50 -9.78 12.81
CA PHE A 178 2.79 -9.71 13.48
C PHE A 178 3.43 -8.32 13.40
N SER A 179 3.81 -7.84 12.21
CA SER A 179 4.62 -6.62 12.05
C SER A 179 3.91 -5.32 12.46
N ILE A 180 2.65 -5.13 12.07
CA ILE A 180 1.89 -3.89 12.28
C ILE A 180 1.20 -3.88 13.65
N THR A 181 0.83 -5.05 14.17
CA THR A 181 0.00 -5.15 15.38
C THR A 181 0.78 -5.69 16.59
N LEU A 182 1.25 -6.93 16.55
CA LEU A 182 1.87 -7.58 17.71
C LEU A 182 3.25 -7.00 18.07
N LEU A 183 4.11 -6.79 17.08
CA LEU A 183 5.48 -6.34 17.31
C LEU A 183 5.55 -4.93 17.96
N PRO A 184 4.78 -3.92 17.52
CA PRO A 184 4.75 -2.61 18.17
C PRO A 184 4.18 -2.67 19.58
N LEU A 185 3.20 -3.56 19.83
CA LEU A 185 2.66 -3.80 21.17
C LEU A 185 3.72 -4.37 22.12
N ILE A 186 4.53 -5.33 21.65
CA ILE A 186 5.60 -5.93 22.46
C ILE A 186 6.72 -4.91 22.72
N ARG A 187 7.12 -4.13 21.70
CA ARG A 187 8.28 -3.23 21.79
C ARG A 187 7.99 -1.92 22.52
N GLU A 188 6.82 -1.32 22.31
CA GLU A 188 6.44 -0.03 22.90
C GLU A 188 4.96 -0.06 23.39
N PRO A 189 4.60 -0.91 24.36
CA PRO A 189 3.22 -1.16 24.77
C PRO A 189 2.46 0.08 25.23
N SER A 190 3.14 1.00 25.95
CA SER A 190 2.54 2.25 26.41
C SER A 190 2.13 3.17 25.24
N ARG A 191 2.83 3.11 24.12
CA ARG A 191 2.55 3.90 22.91
C ARG A 191 1.53 3.20 22.00
N HIS A 192 1.56 1.87 21.94
CA HIS A 192 0.74 1.05 21.03
C HIS A 192 -0.31 0.18 21.74
N TRP A 193 -0.85 0.63 22.86
CA TRP A 193 -1.86 -0.11 23.63
C TRP A 193 -3.13 -0.43 22.83
N ASP A 194 -3.47 0.37 21.82
CA ASP A 194 -4.62 0.14 20.94
C ASP A 194 -4.47 -1.13 20.10
N ALA A 195 -3.24 -1.59 19.87
CA ALA A 195 -2.97 -2.87 19.25
C ALA A 195 -3.48 -4.04 20.09
N LEU A 196 -3.46 -3.94 21.42
CA LEU A 196 -4.06 -4.95 22.30
C LEU A 196 -5.57 -5.02 22.09
N LEU A 197 -6.25 -3.87 22.02
CA LEU A 197 -7.69 -3.85 21.76
C LEU A 197 -8.04 -4.42 20.39
N VAL A 198 -7.23 -4.13 19.37
CA VAL A 198 -7.39 -4.69 18.02
C VAL A 198 -7.21 -6.21 18.03
N LEU A 199 -6.17 -6.73 18.70
CA LEU A 199 -5.95 -8.18 18.82
C LEU A 199 -7.10 -8.88 19.54
N LEU A 200 -7.51 -8.33 20.68
CA LEU A 200 -8.62 -8.88 21.46
C LEU A 200 -9.92 -8.83 20.67
N GLY A 201 -10.25 -7.69 20.06
CA GLY A 201 -11.47 -7.54 19.26
C GLY A 201 -11.50 -8.49 18.05
N HIS A 202 -10.38 -8.62 17.34
CA HIS A 202 -10.28 -9.53 16.20
C HIS A 202 -10.36 -11.00 16.61
N GLY A 203 -9.66 -11.39 17.68
CA GLY A 203 -9.72 -12.73 18.25
C GLY A 203 -11.09 -13.09 18.81
N THR A 204 -11.76 -12.14 19.48
CA THR A 204 -13.14 -12.29 19.96
C THR A 204 -14.11 -12.44 18.81
N LEU A 205 -13.98 -11.66 17.73
CA LEU A 205 -14.81 -11.79 16.53
C LEU A 205 -14.70 -13.20 15.93
N ILE A 206 -13.48 -13.69 15.72
CA ILE A 206 -13.24 -15.04 15.18
C ILE A 206 -13.83 -16.09 16.11
N THR A 207 -13.58 -15.98 17.42
CA THR A 207 -14.09 -16.91 18.44
C THR A 207 -15.62 -16.93 18.46
N LEU A 208 -16.29 -15.78 18.46
CA LEU A 208 -17.76 -15.71 18.46
C LEU A 208 -18.36 -16.29 17.19
N LEU A 209 -17.80 -15.98 16.02
CA LEU A 209 -18.27 -16.56 14.76
C LEU A 209 -18.09 -18.08 14.73
N TRP A 210 -17.00 -18.59 15.30
CA TRP A 210 -16.79 -20.03 15.43
C TRP A 210 -17.81 -20.64 16.39
N LEU A 211 -17.93 -20.12 17.62
CA LEU A 211 -18.80 -20.72 18.63
C LEU A 211 -20.28 -20.68 18.24
N LEU A 212 -20.73 -19.60 17.58
CA LEU A 212 -22.15 -19.42 17.22
C LEU A 212 -22.51 -19.96 15.83
N GLY A 213 -21.57 -19.91 14.88
CA GLY A 213 -21.81 -20.26 13.47
C GLY A 213 -20.97 -21.41 12.94
N GLY A 214 -20.11 -22.03 13.76
CA GLY A 214 -19.17 -23.06 13.36
C GLY A 214 -17.90 -22.52 12.69
N PHE A 215 -16.89 -23.40 12.58
CA PHE A 215 -15.61 -23.07 11.95
C PHE A 215 -15.78 -22.53 10.53
N GLU A 216 -16.68 -23.10 9.73
CA GLU A 216 -16.91 -22.63 8.36
C GLU A 216 -17.33 -21.16 8.30
N THR A 217 -18.16 -20.70 9.24
CA THR A 217 -18.58 -19.30 9.30
C THR A 217 -17.40 -18.40 9.63
N ALA A 218 -16.59 -18.73 10.65
CA ALA A 218 -15.37 -17.99 10.94
C ALA A 218 -14.39 -17.99 9.75
N PHE A 219 -14.28 -19.12 9.05
CA PHE A 219 -13.42 -19.28 7.89
C PHE A 219 -13.86 -18.40 6.71
N PHE A 220 -15.11 -18.50 6.26
CA PHE A 220 -15.61 -17.76 5.10
C PHE A 220 -15.84 -16.26 5.39
N VAL A 221 -16.18 -15.88 6.62
CA VAL A 221 -16.45 -14.46 6.96
C VAL A 221 -15.18 -13.69 7.32
N VAL A 222 -14.19 -14.32 7.95
CA VAL A 222 -13.00 -13.62 8.44
C VAL A 222 -11.72 -14.20 7.86
N LEU A 223 -11.40 -15.47 8.14
CA LEU A 223 -10.05 -16.00 7.88
C LEU A 223 -9.68 -15.97 6.39
N LEU A 224 -10.55 -16.47 5.52
CA LEU A 224 -10.34 -16.50 4.09
C LEU A 224 -10.31 -15.08 3.46
N PRO A 225 -11.33 -14.22 3.65
CA PRO A 225 -11.31 -12.89 3.06
C PRO A 225 -10.16 -12.02 3.58
N MET A 226 -9.80 -12.12 4.87
CA MET A 226 -8.63 -11.43 5.41
C MET A 226 -7.33 -11.94 4.81
N THR A 227 -7.17 -13.26 4.65
CA THR A 227 -5.98 -13.83 4.00
C THR A 227 -5.80 -13.27 2.60
N ILE A 228 -6.86 -13.27 1.78
CA ILE A 228 -6.82 -12.77 0.40
C ILE A 228 -6.60 -11.25 0.38
N ALA A 229 -7.32 -10.48 1.21
CA ALA A 229 -7.21 -9.03 1.25
C ALA A 229 -5.81 -8.58 1.69
N SER A 230 -5.27 -9.20 2.74
CA SER A 230 -3.91 -8.92 3.22
C SER A 230 -2.87 -9.32 2.19
N MET A 231 -3.00 -10.46 1.51
CA MET A 231 -2.11 -10.84 0.40
C MET A 231 -2.09 -9.76 -0.69
N ILE A 232 -3.28 -9.33 -1.16
CA ILE A 232 -3.40 -8.30 -2.20
C ILE A 232 -2.79 -6.99 -1.72
N GLY A 233 -3.15 -6.52 -0.53
CA GLY A 233 -2.65 -5.26 0.03
C GLY A 233 -1.13 -5.27 0.22
N SER A 234 -0.59 -6.35 0.81
CA SER A 234 0.85 -6.53 1.00
C SER A 234 1.61 -6.56 -0.33
N TYR A 235 1.10 -7.29 -1.33
CA TYR A 235 1.73 -7.34 -2.64
C TYR A 235 1.68 -5.99 -3.36
N MET A 236 0.53 -5.31 -3.38
CA MET A 236 0.40 -4.01 -4.05
C MET A 236 1.27 -2.94 -3.38
N PHE A 237 1.45 -2.99 -2.06
CA PHE A 237 2.39 -2.13 -1.37
C PHE A 237 3.84 -2.49 -1.76
N TYR A 238 4.22 -3.77 -1.72
CA TYR A 238 5.56 -4.24 -2.07
C TYR A 238 5.95 -3.88 -3.51
N ALA A 239 5.11 -4.23 -4.48
CA ALA A 239 5.38 -4.06 -5.90
C ALA A 239 5.49 -2.59 -6.32
N GLN A 240 4.87 -1.68 -5.58
CA GLN A 240 4.97 -0.24 -5.84
C GLN A 240 6.23 0.40 -5.24
N HIS A 241 7.05 -0.37 -4.52
CA HIS A 241 8.33 0.01 -3.90
C HIS A 241 9.44 -1.03 -4.15
N SER A 242 9.27 -1.91 -5.14
CA SER A 242 10.21 -2.97 -5.50
C SER A 242 9.97 -3.39 -6.95
N PHE A 243 10.46 -2.59 -7.89
CA PHE A 243 10.27 -2.78 -9.33
C PHE A 243 11.56 -2.41 -10.07
N GLU A 244 11.68 -2.84 -11.33
CA GLU A 244 12.93 -2.74 -12.10
C GLU A 244 13.37 -1.30 -12.33
N ASP A 245 12.43 -0.42 -12.69
CA ASP A 245 12.68 1.01 -12.96
C ASP A 245 12.71 1.88 -11.68
N MET A 246 12.70 1.26 -10.49
CA MET A 246 12.73 2.02 -9.24
C MET A 246 14.09 2.66 -9.07
N HIS A 247 14.11 3.94 -8.76
CA HIS A 247 15.34 4.69 -8.53
C HIS A 247 15.40 5.15 -7.06
N ILE A 248 16.50 4.83 -6.37
CA ILE A 248 16.77 5.34 -5.03
C ILE A 248 17.76 6.50 -5.14
N LEU A 249 17.32 7.68 -4.71
CA LEU A 249 18.11 8.90 -4.76
C LEU A 249 19.21 8.88 -3.70
N SER A 250 20.40 9.39 -4.05
CA SER A 250 21.44 9.71 -3.06
C SER A 250 20.94 10.77 -2.07
N GLU A 251 21.54 10.81 -0.87
CA GLU A 251 21.12 11.75 0.17
C GLU A 251 21.17 13.22 -0.30
N GLU A 252 22.20 13.59 -1.07
CA GLU A 252 22.38 14.94 -1.63
C GLU A 252 21.28 15.31 -2.64
N ASN A 253 20.80 14.33 -3.40
CA ASN A 253 19.79 14.51 -4.44
C ASN A 253 18.36 14.28 -3.94
N TRP A 254 18.23 13.82 -2.69
CA TRP A 254 16.94 13.44 -2.13
C TRP A 254 16.11 14.69 -1.81
N THR A 255 14.94 14.75 -2.43
CA THR A 255 13.84 15.59 -1.95
C THR A 255 12.59 14.74 -1.86
N TYR A 256 11.71 15.06 -0.91
CA TYR A 256 10.42 14.37 -0.76
C TYR A 256 9.66 14.26 -2.09
N TYR A 257 9.59 15.35 -2.85
CA TYR A 257 8.85 15.41 -4.12
C TYR A 257 9.47 14.53 -5.21
N ARG A 258 10.79 14.52 -5.30
CA ARG A 258 11.51 13.73 -6.30
C ARG A 258 11.45 12.24 -5.96
N ALA A 259 11.68 11.89 -4.70
CA ALA A 259 11.59 10.51 -4.23
C ALA A 259 10.18 9.93 -4.37
N ALA A 260 9.13 10.74 -4.17
CA ALA A 260 7.76 10.33 -4.43
C ALA A 260 7.53 9.87 -5.89
N MET A 261 8.17 10.55 -6.85
CA MET A 261 8.01 10.27 -8.29
C MET A 261 8.95 9.18 -8.81
N GLU A 262 10.18 9.11 -8.30
CA GLU A 262 11.23 8.22 -8.82
C GLU A 262 11.36 6.90 -8.05
N SER A 263 10.99 6.88 -6.77
CA SER A 263 11.10 5.70 -5.91
C SER A 263 9.77 4.97 -5.73
N SER A 264 8.72 5.35 -6.46
CA SER A 264 7.43 4.67 -6.44
C SER A 264 6.78 4.66 -7.81
N SER A 265 5.87 3.71 -8.05
CA SER A 265 5.33 3.46 -9.40
C SER A 265 3.86 3.87 -9.59
N TYR A 266 3.46 3.86 -10.86
CA TYR A 266 2.08 3.78 -11.31
C TYR A 266 1.73 2.32 -11.64
N MET A 267 0.90 1.67 -10.81
CA MET A 267 0.39 0.35 -11.15
C MET A 267 -0.81 0.45 -12.09
N LYS A 268 -0.62 0.04 -13.35
CA LYS A 268 -1.67 0.10 -14.38
C LYS A 268 -2.69 -1.01 -14.16
N LEU A 269 -3.85 -0.62 -13.63
CA LEU A 269 -4.98 -1.51 -13.35
C LEU A 269 -6.12 -1.29 -14.34
N ASN A 270 -6.88 -2.33 -14.65
CA ASN A 270 -8.11 -2.22 -15.43
C ASN A 270 -9.23 -1.50 -14.62
N ARG A 271 -10.35 -1.15 -15.27
CA ARG A 271 -11.44 -0.39 -14.64
C ARG A 271 -12.02 -1.08 -13.39
N LEU A 272 -12.15 -2.41 -13.43
CA LEU A 272 -12.67 -3.20 -12.32
C LEU A 272 -11.73 -3.16 -11.12
N MET A 273 -10.44 -3.42 -11.36
CA MET A 273 -9.43 -3.41 -10.30
C MET A 273 -9.22 -2.02 -9.73
N ARG A 274 -9.21 -0.95 -10.55
CA ARG A 274 -9.18 0.43 -10.03
C ARG A 274 -10.33 0.72 -9.06
N TRP A 275 -11.50 0.12 -9.29
CA TRP A 275 -12.61 0.25 -8.37
C TRP A 275 -12.34 -0.53 -7.08
N PHE A 276 -12.03 -1.83 -7.13
CA PHE A 276 -11.79 -2.61 -5.90
C PHE A 276 -10.57 -2.13 -5.10
N THR A 277 -9.55 -1.62 -5.76
CA THR A 277 -8.33 -1.16 -5.09
C THR A 277 -8.34 0.34 -4.84
N GLY A 278 -9.48 1.01 -4.98
CA GLY A 278 -9.63 2.45 -4.71
C GLY A 278 -8.56 3.31 -5.38
N ASN A 279 -8.23 3.08 -6.65
CA ASN A 279 -7.18 3.82 -7.36
C ASN A 279 -5.78 3.81 -6.68
N ILE A 280 -5.47 2.83 -5.81
CA ILE A 280 -4.14 2.72 -5.18
C ILE A 280 -2.99 2.68 -6.19
N GLY A 281 -3.25 2.27 -7.44
CA GLY A 281 -2.23 2.23 -8.48
C GLY A 281 -1.60 3.59 -8.81
N TYR A 282 -2.25 4.72 -8.48
CA TYR A 282 -1.67 6.07 -8.60
C TYR A 282 -0.78 6.41 -7.39
N HIS A 283 0.03 5.44 -6.94
CA HIS A 283 0.75 5.52 -5.66
C HIS A 283 1.82 6.60 -5.63
N HIS A 284 2.49 6.85 -6.75
CA HIS A 284 3.41 7.99 -6.92
C HIS A 284 2.74 9.36 -6.71
N ILE A 285 1.52 9.56 -7.22
CA ILE A 285 0.76 10.80 -6.97
C ILE A 285 0.34 10.87 -5.50
N HIS A 286 -0.07 9.74 -4.92
CA HIS A 286 -0.42 9.68 -3.51
C HIS A 286 0.78 10.01 -2.61
N HIS A 287 1.98 9.50 -2.92
CA HIS A 287 3.22 9.90 -2.25
C HIS A 287 3.52 11.38 -2.45
N LEU A 288 3.32 11.91 -3.65
CA LEU A 288 3.54 13.33 -3.91
C LEU A 288 2.62 14.18 -3.02
N ASN A 289 1.35 13.81 -2.86
CA ASN A 289 0.43 14.50 -1.97
C ASN A 289 -0.62 13.56 -1.36
N VAL A 290 -0.36 13.13 -0.12
CA VAL A 290 -1.21 12.19 0.62
C VAL A 290 -2.60 12.73 0.97
N ARG A 291 -2.84 14.04 0.81
CA ARG A 291 -4.13 14.68 1.06
C ARG A 291 -5.09 14.60 -0.11
N ILE A 292 -4.65 14.13 -1.28
CA ILE A 292 -5.55 13.91 -2.41
C ILE A 292 -6.43 12.69 -2.11
N PRO A 293 -7.77 12.83 -2.06
CA PRO A 293 -8.65 11.68 -1.93
C PRO A 293 -8.43 10.71 -3.09
N PHE A 294 -8.47 9.42 -2.82
CA PHE A 294 -8.21 8.35 -3.78
C PHE A 294 -9.05 8.47 -5.07
N TYR A 295 -10.27 9.00 -4.95
CA TYR A 295 -11.18 9.20 -6.08
C TYR A 295 -10.80 10.39 -6.98
N ARG A 296 -9.88 11.26 -6.54
CA ARG A 296 -9.33 12.40 -7.29
C ARG A 296 -7.93 12.16 -7.83
N LEU A 297 -7.25 11.07 -7.44
CA LEU A 297 -5.95 10.70 -8.01
C LEU A 297 -5.96 10.59 -9.55
N PRO A 298 -6.99 9.98 -10.19
CA PRO A 298 -7.07 9.97 -11.65
C PRO A 298 -7.28 11.36 -12.25
N GLU A 299 -7.99 12.26 -11.55
CA GLU A 299 -8.21 13.64 -11.97
C GLU A 299 -6.87 14.40 -11.98
N ALA A 300 -6.08 14.26 -10.90
CA ALA A 300 -4.73 14.82 -10.80
C ALA A 300 -3.79 14.27 -11.88
N MET A 301 -3.79 12.94 -12.08
CA MET A 301 -3.06 12.31 -13.17
C MET A 301 -3.43 12.96 -14.50
N SER A 302 -4.72 13.08 -14.84
CA SER A 302 -5.13 13.58 -16.16
C SER A 302 -4.80 15.06 -16.41
N ALA A 303 -4.74 15.88 -15.35
CA ALA A 303 -4.66 17.33 -15.47
C ALA A 303 -3.23 17.90 -15.41
N ILE A 304 -2.25 17.10 -14.97
CA ILE A 304 -0.89 17.56 -14.73
C ILE A 304 0.05 16.90 -15.75
N PRO A 305 0.59 17.66 -16.73
CA PRO A 305 1.47 17.13 -17.77
C PRO A 305 2.68 16.36 -17.24
N GLU A 306 3.27 16.84 -16.14
CA GLU A 306 4.46 16.24 -15.53
C GLU A 306 4.20 14.86 -14.90
N LEU A 307 2.92 14.48 -14.72
CA LEU A 307 2.54 13.15 -14.22
C LEU A 307 2.33 12.13 -15.34
N GLN A 308 2.45 12.48 -16.63
CA GLN A 308 2.14 11.56 -17.73
C GLN A 308 3.17 10.45 -17.99
N SER A 309 4.36 10.54 -17.40
CA SER A 309 5.45 9.58 -17.65
C SER A 309 5.99 8.93 -16.37
N PRO A 310 5.16 8.26 -15.55
CA PRO A 310 5.62 7.60 -14.34
C PRO A 310 6.28 6.26 -14.65
N ALA A 311 7.17 5.80 -13.78
CA ALA A 311 7.60 4.40 -13.77
C ALA A 311 6.36 3.50 -13.57
N THR A 312 6.18 2.51 -14.44
CA THR A 312 4.91 1.76 -14.53
C THR A 312 5.10 0.30 -14.15
N THR A 313 4.18 -0.24 -13.35
CA THR A 313 4.10 -1.66 -13.03
C THR A 313 2.72 -2.23 -13.42
N THR A 314 2.62 -3.55 -13.59
CA THR A 314 1.35 -4.24 -13.85
C THR A 314 1.17 -5.47 -12.95
N LEU A 315 -0.01 -6.08 -13.03
CA LEU A 315 -0.28 -7.39 -12.42
C LEU A 315 0.04 -8.56 -13.36
N SER A 316 0.83 -8.34 -14.42
CA SER A 316 1.27 -9.42 -15.29
C SER A 316 2.22 -10.36 -14.55
N PHE A 317 2.22 -11.65 -14.92
CA PHE A 317 3.13 -12.63 -14.31
C PHE A 317 4.62 -12.23 -14.48
N ARG A 318 4.95 -11.57 -15.59
CA ARG A 318 6.29 -11.04 -15.85
C ARG A 318 6.69 -10.02 -14.79
N ASP A 319 5.86 -9.01 -14.56
CA ASP A 319 6.15 -7.92 -13.63
C ASP A 319 6.15 -8.41 -12.18
N ILE A 320 5.24 -9.32 -11.82
CA ILE A 320 5.23 -9.97 -10.49
C ILE A 320 6.56 -10.70 -10.27
N ARG A 321 7.03 -11.47 -11.26
CA ARG A 321 8.30 -12.21 -11.17
C ARG A 321 9.50 -11.26 -11.11
N ALA A 322 9.49 -10.19 -11.89
CA ALA A 322 10.53 -9.17 -11.89
C ALA A 322 10.63 -8.46 -10.53
N CYS A 323 9.49 -8.06 -9.98
CA CYS A 323 9.35 -7.44 -8.67
C CYS A 323 10.05 -8.24 -7.56
N PHE A 324 9.80 -9.56 -7.47
CA PHE A 324 10.46 -10.40 -6.46
C PHE A 324 11.95 -10.68 -6.74
N ARG A 325 12.48 -10.29 -7.91
CA ARG A 325 13.93 -10.31 -8.20
C ARG A 325 14.61 -8.99 -7.85
N CYS A 326 13.87 -7.91 -7.58
CA CYS A 326 14.39 -6.65 -7.07
C CYS A 326 14.74 -6.79 -5.58
N CYS A 327 15.90 -7.39 -5.31
CA CYS A 327 16.30 -7.78 -3.96
C CYS A 327 17.13 -6.72 -3.25
N LEU A 328 18.11 -6.14 -3.93
CA LEU A 328 19.08 -5.17 -3.40
C LEU A 328 19.16 -3.95 -4.32
N TRP A 329 19.54 -2.81 -3.77
CA TRP A 329 19.91 -1.63 -4.56
C TRP A 329 21.40 -1.66 -4.89
N ASP A 330 21.76 -1.45 -6.14
CA ASP A 330 23.16 -1.32 -6.56
C ASP A 330 23.45 0.16 -6.87
N PRO A 331 24.23 0.87 -6.02
CA PRO A 331 24.55 2.28 -6.23
C PRO A 331 25.42 2.54 -7.46
N GLU A 332 26.23 1.59 -7.91
CA GLU A 332 27.09 1.78 -9.09
C GLU A 332 26.26 1.65 -10.38
N LEU A 333 25.37 0.66 -10.43
CA LEU A 333 24.50 0.41 -11.57
C LEU A 333 23.21 1.26 -11.55
N GLN A 334 22.94 1.98 -10.46
CA GLN A 334 21.73 2.78 -10.22
C GLN A 334 20.43 2.00 -10.52
N ARG A 335 20.39 0.73 -10.09
CA ARG A 335 19.22 -0.14 -10.29
C ARG A 335 19.06 -1.20 -9.20
N MET A 336 17.88 -1.80 -9.15
CA MET A 336 17.66 -3.00 -8.33
C MET A 336 18.33 -4.23 -8.96
N VAL A 337 18.95 -5.07 -8.13
CA VAL A 337 19.64 -6.31 -8.52
C VAL A 337 19.15 -7.50 -7.69
N SER A 338 19.25 -8.70 -8.27
CA SER A 338 19.00 -9.94 -7.54
C SER A 338 20.20 -10.35 -6.68
N TYR A 339 19.97 -11.18 -5.66
CA TYR A 339 21.07 -11.75 -4.85
C TYR A 339 22.14 -12.48 -5.69
N ARG A 340 21.73 -13.06 -6.82
CA ARG A 340 22.64 -13.77 -7.73
C ARG A 340 23.52 -12.80 -8.52
N GLU A 341 22.99 -11.66 -8.94
CA GLU A 341 23.78 -10.61 -9.60
C GLU A 341 24.80 -10.02 -8.63
N ALA A 342 24.36 -9.66 -7.41
CA ALA A 342 25.26 -9.13 -6.38
C ALA A 342 26.40 -10.11 -6.04
N ALA A 343 26.12 -11.42 -5.99
CA ALA A 343 27.14 -12.45 -5.72
C ALA A 343 28.12 -12.72 -6.88
N LYS A 344 27.86 -12.21 -8.09
CA LYS A 344 28.80 -12.30 -9.22
C LYS A 344 29.69 -11.07 -9.37
N ALA A 345 29.25 -9.94 -8.79
CA ALA A 345 29.98 -8.68 -8.79
C ALA A 345 30.93 -8.56 -7.60
N ALA A 346 30.62 -9.24 -6.48
CA ALA A 346 31.51 -9.47 -5.35
C ALA A 346 32.51 -10.61 -5.64
#